data_AF-A0A943R2J2-F1
#
_entry.id   AF-A0A943R2J2-F1
#
_cell.length_a   1.000
_cell.length_b   1.000
_cell.length_c   1.000
_cell.angle_alpha   90.00
_cell.angle_beta   90.00
_cell.angle_gamma   90.00
#
_symmetry.space_group_name_H-M   'P 1'
#
loop_
_entity.id
_entity.type
_entity.pdbx_description
1 polymer ?
#
loop_
_entity_poly.entity_id
_entity_poly.type
_entity_poly.pdbx_seq_one_letter_code
_entity_poly.pdbx_strand_id
1 'polypeptide(L)'
;MTQLSFDVANMDRLQHLAQLNGVSTSFWDWHGNLLDVSAETLITTLQVLGVGISDAPDATELDRCIAGFEDDKWLTVLPPTTVLRGGNYGELLVHVPDGESVSVSVAFEDGSARELRQVDNWDPPREVNGAMRGRAAFALETDFPLGYHKLYAHLGSGEEAESHLIVVPSALNLDEKLAGKKWGISSQLYSVRANDSWGMGDARVLAAMNRTFAQIGADFHLINPLHASAPVVPIEASPYLPVTRQFISP
;
A
#
# COMPACT_ATOMS: atom_id res chain seq x y z
N MET A 1 -17.38 18.70 30.39
CA MET A 1 -17.27 18.65 28.93
C MET A 1 -18.37 17.76 28.43
N THR A 2 -19.42 18.39 27.90
CA THR A 2 -20.64 17.73 27.47
C THR A 2 -20.33 16.95 26.20
N GLN A 3 -20.36 15.62 26.25
CA GLN A 3 -20.42 14.80 25.04
C GLN A 3 -21.68 15.23 24.28
N LEU A 4 -21.51 16.02 23.22
CA LEU A 4 -22.53 16.18 22.20
C LEU A 4 -22.77 14.77 21.67
N SER A 5 -23.91 14.17 22.02
CA SER A 5 -24.30 12.88 21.47
C SER A 5 -24.47 13.09 19.97
N PHE A 6 -23.50 12.65 19.19
CA PHE A 6 -23.66 12.52 17.76
C PHE A 6 -24.84 11.57 17.54
N ASP A 7 -25.88 12.03 16.83
CA ASP A 7 -27.10 11.25 16.65
C ASP A 7 -26.79 9.90 15.95
N VAL A 8 -27.51 8.85 16.32
CA VAL A 8 -27.28 7.47 15.88
C VAL A 8 -27.31 7.38 14.35
N ALA A 9 -28.26 8.05 13.71
CA ALA A 9 -28.39 8.06 12.24
C ALA A 9 -27.20 8.73 11.53
N ASN A 10 -26.53 9.67 12.18
CA ASN A 10 -25.30 10.27 11.65
C ASN A 10 -24.09 9.39 11.97
N MET A 11 -24.09 8.70 13.12
CA MET A 11 -23.04 7.74 13.48
C MET A 11 -22.95 6.61 12.44
N ASP A 12 -24.08 6.04 12.02
CA ASP A 12 -24.09 4.96 11.01
C ASP A 12 -23.50 5.44 9.67
N ARG A 13 -23.83 6.67 9.23
CA ARG A 13 -23.25 7.29 8.03
C ARG A 13 -21.75 7.51 8.16
N LEU A 14 -21.32 8.05 9.31
CA LEU A 14 -19.92 8.30 9.60
C LEU A 14 -19.11 6.99 9.61
N GLN A 15 -19.66 5.93 10.20
CA GLN A 15 -19.07 4.60 10.19
C GLN A 15 -19.01 4.02 8.77
N HIS A 16 -20.04 4.21 7.97
CA HIS A 16 -20.03 3.79 6.57
C HIS A 16 -18.95 4.52 5.76
N LEU A 17 -18.85 5.85 5.90
CA LEU A 17 -17.80 6.65 5.28
C LEU A 17 -16.40 6.21 5.76
N ALA A 18 -16.24 5.92 7.05
CA ALA A 18 -15.00 5.38 7.61
C ALA A 18 -14.61 4.05 6.95
N GLN A 19 -15.54 3.11 6.82
CA GLN A 19 -15.31 1.81 6.18
C GLN A 19 -14.92 1.95 4.71
N LEU A 20 -15.58 2.85 3.96
CA LEU A 20 -15.21 3.14 2.56
C LEU A 20 -13.74 3.61 2.45
N ASN A 21 -13.27 4.38 3.43
CA ASN A 21 -11.90 4.88 3.49
C ASN A 21 -10.91 3.94 4.23
N GLY A 22 -11.32 2.70 4.53
CA GLY A 22 -10.46 1.70 5.18
C GLY A 22 -10.17 1.98 6.67
N VAL A 23 -10.99 2.79 7.32
CA VAL A 23 -10.90 3.10 8.76
C VAL A 23 -11.80 2.16 9.55
N SER A 24 -11.21 1.38 10.46
CA SER A 24 -11.95 0.50 11.36
C SER A 24 -12.83 1.30 12.32
N THR A 25 -14.08 0.87 12.48
CA THR A 25 -15.06 1.50 13.37
C THR A 25 -15.17 0.82 14.74
N SER A 26 -14.56 -0.35 14.88
CA SER A 26 -14.37 -1.07 16.14
C SER A 26 -13.12 -1.95 16.06
N PHE A 27 -12.58 -2.33 17.21
CA PHE A 27 -11.43 -3.23 17.29
C PHE A 27 -11.38 -3.98 18.62
N TRP A 28 -10.68 -5.11 18.63
CA TRP A 28 -10.35 -5.82 19.86
C TRP A 28 -9.04 -5.26 20.43
N ASP A 29 -9.08 -4.78 21.68
CA ASP A 29 -7.88 -4.34 22.36
C ASP A 29 -6.97 -5.53 22.73
N TRP A 30 -5.76 -5.23 23.20
CA TRP A 30 -4.77 -6.25 23.58
C TRP A 30 -5.15 -7.04 24.86
N HIS A 31 -6.21 -6.65 25.57
CA HIS A 31 -6.81 -7.40 26.67
C HIS A 31 -7.99 -8.29 26.21
N GLY A 32 -8.37 -8.22 24.93
CA GLY A 32 -9.49 -8.98 24.38
C GLY A 32 -10.86 -8.35 24.62
N ASN A 33 -10.94 -7.03 24.82
CA ASN A 33 -12.20 -6.30 24.85
C ASN A 33 -12.53 -5.73 23.46
N LEU A 34 -13.77 -5.90 23.00
CA LEU A 34 -14.26 -5.22 21.79
C LEU A 34 -14.63 -3.77 22.14
N LEU A 35 -14.04 -2.82 21.43
CA LEU A 35 -14.25 -1.38 21.61
C LEU A 35 -14.75 -0.76 20.32
N ASP A 36 -15.76 0.10 20.42
CA ASP A 36 -16.22 0.96 19.33
C ASP A 36 -15.39 2.26 19.30
N VAL A 37 -15.10 2.74 18.09
CA VAL A 37 -14.36 3.98 17.86
C VAL A 37 -15.31 5.17 17.99
N SER A 38 -14.89 6.22 18.71
CA SER A 38 -15.70 7.42 18.91
C SER A 38 -15.86 8.23 17.62
N ALA A 39 -16.97 8.96 17.49
CA ALA A 39 -17.19 9.86 16.35
C ALA A 39 -16.04 10.86 16.16
N GLU A 40 -15.53 11.44 17.25
CA GLU A 40 -14.39 12.36 17.23
C GLU A 40 -13.15 11.73 16.57
N THR A 41 -12.81 10.50 16.96
CA THR A 41 -11.67 9.78 16.36
C THR A 41 -11.90 9.46 14.89
N LEU A 42 -13.12 9.06 14.51
CA LEU A 42 -13.47 8.80 13.11
C LEU A 42 -13.35 10.07 12.26
N ILE A 43 -13.90 11.19 12.73
CA ILE A 43 -13.84 12.49 12.03
C ILE A 43 -12.39 12.93 11.85
N THR A 44 -11.59 12.98 12.92
CA THR A 44 -10.18 13.39 12.83
C THR A 44 -9.37 12.47 11.91
N THR A 45 -9.59 11.16 11.98
CA THR A 45 -8.88 10.20 11.12
C THR A 45 -9.24 10.42 9.65
N LEU A 46 -10.53 10.57 9.33
CA LEU A 46 -11.01 10.86 7.98
C LEU A 46 -10.43 12.18 7.44
N GLN A 47 -10.39 13.24 8.25
CA GLN A 47 -9.78 14.52 7.86
C GLN A 47 -8.27 14.37 7.58
N VAL A 48 -7.54 13.62 8.40
CA VAL A 48 -6.10 13.33 8.19
C VAL A 48 -5.87 12.53 6.90
N LEU A 49 -6.80 11.64 6.53
CA LEU A 49 -6.78 10.93 5.25
C LEU A 49 -7.17 11.82 4.06
N GLY A 50 -7.53 13.08 4.29
CA GLY A 50 -7.87 14.05 3.26
C GLY A 50 -9.35 14.10 2.89
N VAL A 51 -10.22 13.42 3.65
CA VAL A 51 -11.68 13.48 3.42
C VAL A 51 -12.20 14.85 3.87
N GLY A 52 -12.84 15.57 2.93
CA GLY A 52 -13.33 16.94 3.15
C GLY A 52 -14.63 17.00 3.97
N ILE A 53 -14.55 16.61 5.24
CA ILE A 53 -15.63 16.74 6.24
C ILE A 53 -15.28 17.78 7.31
N SER A 54 -16.29 18.51 7.79
CA SER A 54 -16.16 19.44 8.91
C SER A 54 -15.97 18.73 10.26
N ASP A 55 -15.66 19.49 11.31
CA ASP A 55 -15.47 18.96 12.68
C ASP A 55 -16.79 18.44 13.32
N ALA A 56 -17.93 18.83 12.76
CA ALA A 56 -19.25 18.41 13.20
C ALA A 56 -20.16 18.17 11.97
N PRO A 57 -19.87 17.11 11.19
CA PRO A 57 -20.52 16.92 9.91
C PRO A 57 -21.98 16.55 10.07
N ASP A 58 -22.83 17.17 9.26
CA ASP A 58 -24.26 16.82 9.19
C ASP A 58 -24.51 15.67 8.21
N ALA A 59 -25.76 15.19 8.16
CA ALA A 59 -26.14 14.08 7.28
C ALA A 59 -25.90 14.40 5.80
N THR A 60 -26.12 15.65 5.37
CA THR A 60 -25.96 16.06 3.96
C THR A 60 -24.49 16.04 3.56
N GLU A 61 -23.62 16.50 4.45
CA GLU A 61 -22.18 16.46 4.27
C GLU A 61 -21.65 15.02 4.18
N LEU A 62 -22.09 14.14 5.07
CA LEU A 62 -21.71 12.72 5.05
C LEU A 62 -22.19 12.01 3.79
N ASP A 63 -23.47 12.18 3.43
CA ASP A 63 -24.06 11.56 2.24
C ASP A 63 -23.36 12.04 0.95
N ARG A 64 -22.98 13.32 0.89
CA ARG A 64 -22.18 13.87 -0.21
C ARG A 64 -20.80 13.22 -0.30
N CYS A 65 -20.09 13.04 0.82
CA CYS A 65 -18.78 12.39 0.84
C CYS A 65 -18.86 10.91 0.48
N ILE A 66 -19.89 10.20 0.94
CA ILE A 66 -20.16 8.79 0.58
C ILE A 66 -20.39 8.67 -0.93
N ALA A 67 -21.24 9.52 -1.51
CA ALA A 67 -21.49 9.52 -2.95
C ALA A 67 -20.21 9.85 -3.74
N GLY A 68 -19.46 10.87 -3.29
CA GLY A 68 -18.20 11.30 -3.91
C GLY A 68 -17.15 10.20 -3.97
N PHE A 69 -17.04 9.36 -2.92
CA PHE A 69 -16.06 8.27 -2.89
C PHE A 69 -16.24 7.26 -4.02
N GLU A 70 -17.48 6.91 -4.36
CA GLU A 70 -17.73 6.03 -5.50
C GLU A 70 -17.57 6.77 -6.82
N ASP A 71 -18.01 8.04 -6.91
CA ASP A 71 -17.87 8.86 -8.11
C ASP A 71 -16.40 9.04 -8.53
N ASP A 72 -15.49 9.24 -7.56
CA ASP A 72 -14.07 9.43 -7.81
C ASP A 72 -13.44 8.26 -8.59
N LYS A 73 -13.87 7.02 -8.32
CA LYS A 73 -13.40 5.84 -9.06
C LYS A 73 -13.78 5.93 -10.55
N TRP A 74 -14.99 6.39 -10.84
CA TRP A 74 -15.54 6.50 -12.19
C TRP A 74 -15.02 7.72 -12.96
N LEU A 75 -14.43 8.70 -12.26
CA LEU A 75 -13.78 9.87 -12.87
C LEU A 75 -12.38 9.55 -13.40
N THR A 76 -11.74 8.50 -12.89
CA THR A 76 -10.41 8.07 -13.35
C THR A 76 -10.49 7.05 -14.47
N VAL A 77 -9.77 7.30 -15.58
CA VAL A 77 -9.72 6.38 -16.72
C VAL A 77 -9.11 5.03 -16.32
N LEU A 78 -7.92 5.07 -15.72
CA LEU A 78 -7.24 3.91 -15.17
C LEU A 78 -7.19 4.00 -13.63
N PRO A 79 -7.27 2.87 -12.91
CA PRO A 79 -6.92 2.83 -11.50
C PRO A 79 -5.49 3.36 -11.29
N PRO A 80 -5.21 4.12 -10.22
CA PRO A 80 -3.88 4.71 -9.99
C PRO A 80 -2.74 3.68 -10.00
N THR A 81 -3.00 2.48 -9.49
CA THR A 81 -2.09 1.34 -9.55
C THR A 81 -2.89 0.05 -9.48
N THR A 82 -2.57 -0.90 -10.34
CA THR A 82 -3.12 -2.25 -10.34
C THR A 82 -2.06 -3.23 -9.82
N VAL A 83 -2.41 -4.09 -8.88
CA VAL A 83 -1.51 -5.14 -8.37
C VAL A 83 -2.08 -6.51 -8.70
N LEU A 84 -1.34 -7.31 -9.45
CA LEU A 84 -1.71 -8.67 -9.85
C LEU A 84 -0.77 -9.67 -9.18
N ARG A 85 -1.29 -10.80 -8.71
CA ARG A 85 -0.42 -11.93 -8.34
C ARG A 85 -0.06 -12.72 -9.59
N GLY A 86 1.23 -12.89 -9.87
CA GLY A 86 1.74 -13.63 -11.02
C GLY A 86 1.21 -15.06 -11.05
N GLY A 87 0.87 -15.52 -12.26
CA GLY A 87 0.21 -16.80 -12.49
C GLY A 87 -1.31 -16.77 -12.34
N ASN A 88 -1.91 -15.66 -11.89
CA ASN A 88 -3.36 -15.51 -11.79
C ASN A 88 -3.90 -14.63 -12.93
N TYR A 89 -5.12 -14.94 -13.34
CA TYR A 89 -5.92 -14.05 -14.19
C TYR A 89 -6.49 -12.90 -13.34
N GLY A 90 -6.56 -11.71 -13.92
CA GLY A 90 -7.24 -10.56 -13.33
C GLY A 90 -7.93 -9.72 -14.40
N GLU A 91 -8.70 -8.73 -13.95
CA GLU A 91 -9.40 -7.80 -14.84
C GLU A 91 -9.05 -6.37 -14.44
N LEU A 92 -8.68 -5.58 -15.44
CA LEU A 92 -8.47 -4.15 -15.33
C LEU A 92 -9.76 -3.44 -15.74
N LEU A 93 -10.35 -2.70 -14.81
CA LEU A 93 -11.52 -1.86 -15.07
C LEU A 93 -11.07 -0.49 -15.56
N VAL A 94 -11.67 -0.02 -16.65
CA VAL A 94 -11.34 1.25 -17.31
C VAL A 94 -12.60 2.07 -17.47
N HIS A 95 -12.60 3.33 -17.04
CA HIS A 95 -13.76 4.20 -17.13
C HIS A 95 -13.59 5.23 -18.25
N VAL A 96 -14.62 5.42 -19.06
CA VAL A 96 -14.62 6.36 -20.18
C VAL A 96 -15.97 7.06 -20.28
N PRO A 97 -16.09 8.20 -20.97
CA PRO A 97 -17.39 8.71 -21.38
C PRO A 97 -18.22 7.62 -22.07
N ASP A 98 -19.52 7.55 -21.75
CA ASP A 98 -20.38 6.52 -22.32
C ASP A 98 -20.41 6.60 -23.87
N GLY A 99 -20.29 5.45 -24.52
CA GLY A 99 -20.17 5.34 -25.98
C GLY A 99 -18.79 5.61 -26.58
N GLU A 100 -17.80 6.00 -25.76
CA GLU A 100 -16.42 6.21 -26.23
C GLU A 100 -15.63 4.91 -26.32
N SER A 101 -14.82 4.75 -27.39
CA SER A 101 -13.93 3.61 -27.54
C SER A 101 -12.64 3.79 -26.74
N VAL A 102 -12.08 2.70 -26.23
CA VAL A 102 -10.76 2.68 -25.57
C VAL A 102 -9.98 1.44 -25.94
N SER A 103 -8.69 1.60 -26.21
CA SER A 103 -7.71 0.52 -26.28
C SER A 103 -6.73 0.64 -25.13
N VAL A 104 -6.23 -0.50 -24.63
CA VAL A 104 -5.30 -0.52 -23.51
C VAL A 104 -4.13 -1.42 -23.84
N SER A 105 -2.92 -0.93 -23.59
CA SER A 105 -1.71 -1.72 -23.70
C SER A 105 -0.93 -1.73 -22.38
N VAL A 106 -0.09 -2.76 -22.21
CA VAL A 106 0.89 -2.85 -21.13
C VAL A 106 2.29 -2.75 -21.74
N ALA A 107 3.14 -1.91 -21.16
CA ALA A 107 4.58 -1.94 -21.35
C ALA A 107 5.22 -2.65 -20.16
N PHE A 108 5.84 -3.79 -20.42
CA PHE A 108 6.54 -4.58 -19.42
C PHE A 108 7.89 -3.95 -19.07
N GLU A 109 8.42 -4.35 -17.90
CA GLU A 109 9.66 -3.81 -17.36
C GLU A 109 10.88 -4.11 -18.25
N ASP A 110 10.81 -5.21 -19.01
CA ASP A 110 11.84 -5.62 -19.96
C ASP A 110 11.81 -4.83 -21.29
N GLY A 111 10.88 -3.88 -21.43
CA GLY A 111 10.69 -3.05 -22.61
C GLY A 111 9.80 -3.66 -23.70
N SER A 112 9.32 -4.90 -23.52
CA SER A 112 8.29 -5.46 -24.39
C SER A 112 6.92 -4.83 -24.12
N ALA A 113 6.02 -4.88 -25.09
CA ALA A 113 4.67 -4.34 -24.95
C ALA A 113 3.61 -5.28 -25.51
N ARG A 114 2.40 -5.20 -24.98
CA ARG A 114 1.27 -6.05 -25.39
C ARG A 114 -0.05 -5.29 -25.28
N GLU A 115 -0.86 -5.34 -26.34
CA GLU A 115 -2.25 -4.90 -26.29
C GLU A 115 -3.08 -5.84 -25.41
N LEU A 116 -3.91 -5.27 -24.54
CA LEU A 116 -4.81 -6.03 -23.68
C LEU A 116 -6.09 -6.38 -24.43
N ARG A 117 -6.57 -7.60 -24.19
CA ARG A 117 -7.84 -8.07 -24.76
C ARG A 117 -8.99 -7.54 -23.92
N GLN A 118 -9.90 -6.79 -24.55
CA GLN A 118 -11.15 -6.41 -23.92
C GLN A 118 -12.00 -7.67 -23.62
N VAL A 119 -12.64 -7.68 -22.46
CA VAL A 119 -13.57 -8.74 -22.03
C VAL A 119 -14.93 -8.13 -21.70
N ASP A 120 -15.94 -8.99 -21.64
CA ASP A 120 -17.30 -8.55 -21.37
C ASP A 120 -17.40 -7.94 -19.97
N ASN A 121 -17.95 -6.72 -19.89
CA ASN A 121 -18.43 -6.12 -18.67
C ASN A 121 -19.89 -5.75 -18.85
N TRP A 122 -20.76 -6.23 -17.95
CA TRP A 122 -22.20 -6.01 -18.00
C TRP A 122 -22.68 -4.90 -17.07
N ASP A 123 -21.74 -4.19 -16.43
CA ASP A 123 -22.06 -3.07 -15.58
C ASP A 123 -22.69 -1.92 -16.39
N PRO A 124 -23.87 -1.42 -15.98
CA PRO A 124 -24.51 -0.35 -16.72
C PRO A 124 -23.71 0.95 -16.60
N PRO A 125 -23.78 1.83 -17.62
CA PRO A 125 -23.27 3.19 -17.51
C PRO A 125 -23.92 3.94 -16.35
N ARG A 126 -23.18 4.88 -15.77
CA ARG A 126 -23.62 5.69 -14.62
C ARG A 126 -23.43 7.17 -14.91
N GLU A 127 -24.37 7.99 -14.44
CA GLU A 127 -24.19 9.45 -14.44
C GLU A 127 -23.28 9.87 -13.27
N VAL A 128 -22.19 10.55 -13.58
CA VAL A 128 -21.21 11.07 -12.62
C VAL A 128 -20.91 12.52 -12.99
N ASN A 129 -21.13 13.45 -12.06
CA ASN A 129 -21.01 14.90 -12.30
C ASN A 129 -21.76 15.41 -13.54
N GLY A 130 -22.95 14.87 -13.82
CA GLY A 130 -23.79 15.27 -14.95
C GLY A 130 -23.38 14.70 -16.31
N ALA A 131 -22.42 13.79 -16.35
CA ALA A 131 -21.98 13.10 -17.57
C ALA A 131 -22.11 11.58 -17.42
N MET A 132 -22.60 10.91 -18.47
CA MET A 132 -22.65 9.45 -18.50
C MET A 132 -21.24 8.88 -18.69
N ARG A 133 -20.88 7.93 -17.83
CA ARG A 133 -19.61 7.19 -17.86
C ARG A 133 -19.90 5.71 -18.03
N GLY A 134 -19.19 5.08 -18.97
CA GLY A 134 -19.15 3.63 -19.16
C GLY A 134 -17.93 3.00 -18.47
N ARG A 135 -17.97 1.69 -18.30
CA ARG A 135 -16.87 0.90 -17.74
C ARG A 135 -16.56 -0.29 -18.63
N ALA A 136 -15.35 -0.34 -19.15
CA ALA A 136 -14.81 -1.48 -19.90
C ALA A 136 -13.94 -2.35 -18.98
N ALA A 137 -13.80 -3.63 -19.32
CA ALA A 137 -12.89 -4.55 -18.65
C ALA A 137 -11.86 -5.10 -19.64
N PHE A 138 -10.61 -5.22 -19.19
CA PHE A 138 -9.50 -5.75 -19.97
C PHE A 138 -8.83 -6.90 -19.21
N ALA A 139 -8.54 -7.99 -19.93
CA ALA A 139 -7.90 -9.16 -19.36
C ALA A 139 -6.44 -8.87 -18.98
N LEU A 140 -6.08 -9.18 -17.74
CA LEU A 140 -4.71 -9.31 -17.26
C LEU A 140 -4.38 -10.80 -17.22
N GLU A 141 -3.60 -11.25 -18.18
CA GLU A 141 -3.37 -12.67 -18.44
C GLU A 141 -2.38 -13.28 -17.43
N THR A 142 -2.49 -14.60 -17.24
CA THR A 142 -1.69 -15.35 -16.24
C THR A 142 -0.18 -15.38 -16.54
N ASP A 143 0.22 -15.09 -17.77
CA ASP A 143 1.61 -15.18 -18.25
C ASP A 143 2.40 -13.88 -18.08
N PHE A 144 1.82 -12.86 -17.44
CA PHE A 144 2.52 -11.60 -17.22
C PHE A 144 3.75 -11.80 -16.32
N PRO A 145 4.93 -11.30 -16.71
CA PRO A 145 6.15 -11.44 -15.92
C PRO A 145 6.01 -10.72 -14.58
N LEU A 146 6.79 -11.14 -13.59
CA LEU A 146 6.90 -10.37 -12.33
C LEU A 146 7.61 -9.05 -12.61
N GLY A 147 7.20 -7.98 -11.92
CA GLY A 147 7.89 -6.69 -12.02
C GLY A 147 6.97 -5.48 -11.92
N TYR A 148 7.55 -4.33 -12.27
CA TYR A 148 6.91 -3.03 -12.32
C TYR A 148 6.68 -2.63 -13.79
N HIS A 149 5.43 -2.58 -14.19
CA HIS A 149 4.99 -2.33 -15.57
C HIS A 149 4.15 -1.06 -15.64
N LYS A 150 3.87 -0.62 -16.87
CA LYS A 150 3.02 0.54 -17.15
C LYS A 150 1.83 0.14 -17.99
N LEU A 151 0.67 0.71 -17.68
CA LEU A 151 -0.56 0.61 -18.46
C LEU A 151 -0.76 1.91 -19.22
N TYR A 152 -1.19 1.80 -20.47
CA TYR A 152 -1.55 2.93 -21.31
C TYR A 152 -2.96 2.72 -21.85
N ALA A 153 -3.86 3.66 -21.60
CA ALA A 153 -5.19 3.68 -22.18
C ALA A 153 -5.26 4.83 -23.20
N HIS A 154 -5.71 4.51 -24.41
CA HIS A 154 -5.93 5.48 -25.49
C HIS A 154 -7.43 5.54 -25.81
N LEU A 155 -8.02 6.72 -25.62
CA LEU A 155 -9.42 6.97 -25.89
C LEU A 155 -9.62 7.39 -27.35
N GLY A 156 -10.81 7.14 -27.90
CA GLY A 156 -11.17 7.50 -29.28
C GLY A 156 -11.08 9.00 -29.57
N SER A 157 -11.27 9.85 -28.55
CA SER A 157 -11.07 11.30 -28.62
C SER A 157 -9.60 11.73 -28.74
N GLY A 158 -8.64 10.83 -28.47
CA GLY A 158 -7.21 11.10 -28.43
C GLY A 158 -6.67 11.45 -27.04
N GLU A 159 -7.50 11.40 -25.99
CA GLU A 159 -7.02 11.45 -24.60
C GLU A 159 -6.23 10.18 -24.26
N GLU A 160 -5.16 10.34 -23.46
CA GLU A 160 -4.33 9.24 -22.99
C GLU A 160 -4.25 9.25 -21.47
N ALA A 161 -4.28 8.05 -20.87
CA ALA A 161 -4.05 7.85 -19.45
C ALA A 161 -2.95 6.80 -19.23
N GLU A 162 -2.11 7.04 -18.22
CA GLU A 162 -1.06 6.13 -17.80
C GLU A 162 -1.28 5.73 -16.33
N SER A 163 -1.00 4.45 -16.01
CA SER A 163 -0.89 4.02 -14.62
C SER A 163 0.09 2.85 -14.45
N HIS A 164 0.28 2.39 -13.21
CA HIS A 164 1.18 1.28 -12.92
C HIS A 164 0.44 -0.06 -12.86
N LEU A 165 1.10 -1.10 -13.38
CA LEU A 165 0.77 -2.49 -13.11
C LEU A 165 1.94 -3.14 -12.38
N ILE A 166 1.71 -3.71 -11.19
CA ILE A 166 2.72 -4.41 -10.42
C ILE A 166 2.34 -5.89 -10.35
N VAL A 167 3.16 -6.75 -10.93
CA VAL A 167 2.94 -8.20 -10.89
C VAL A 167 3.84 -8.78 -9.81
N VAL A 168 3.23 -9.26 -8.73
CA VAL A 168 3.92 -9.76 -7.53
C VAL A 168 3.91 -11.28 -7.47
N PRO A 169 4.93 -11.93 -6.88
CA PRO A 169 4.90 -13.38 -6.72
C PRO A 169 3.74 -13.82 -5.81
N SER A 170 3.12 -14.95 -6.13
CA SER A 170 2.06 -15.55 -5.30
C SER A 170 2.59 -16.09 -3.96
N ALA A 171 3.88 -16.45 -3.91
CA ALA A 171 4.59 -16.87 -2.71
C ALA A 171 6.08 -16.55 -2.83
N LEU A 172 6.76 -16.38 -1.69
CA LEU A 172 8.22 -16.33 -1.65
C LEU A 172 8.76 -17.77 -1.77
N ASN A 173 9.36 -18.09 -2.92
CA ASN A 173 10.07 -19.35 -3.08
C ASN A 173 11.42 -19.25 -2.37
N LEU A 174 11.50 -19.83 -1.17
CA LEU A 174 12.76 -19.96 -0.45
C LEU A 174 13.65 -20.99 -1.15
N ASP A 175 14.92 -20.65 -1.34
CA ASP A 175 15.94 -21.57 -1.87
C ASP A 175 15.96 -22.85 -1.03
N GLU A 176 16.14 -24.04 -1.64
CA GLU A 176 16.30 -25.31 -0.94
C GLU A 176 17.41 -25.25 0.12
N LYS A 177 18.41 -24.37 -0.04
CA LYS A 177 19.45 -24.11 0.96
C LYS A 177 18.91 -23.60 2.30
N LEU A 178 17.73 -22.98 2.31
CA LEU A 178 17.01 -22.50 3.48
C LEU A 178 16.05 -23.55 4.05
N ALA A 179 15.93 -24.73 3.42
CA ALA A 179 15.10 -25.81 3.93
C ALA A 179 15.68 -26.44 5.22
N GLY A 180 14.79 -27.04 6.02
CA GLY A 180 15.15 -27.69 7.27
C GLY A 180 15.31 -26.73 8.46
N LYS A 181 15.80 -27.26 9.58
CA LYS A 181 16.07 -26.44 10.78
C LYS A 181 17.36 -25.67 10.59
N LYS A 182 17.27 -24.36 10.80
CA LYS A 182 18.37 -23.40 10.68
C LYS A 182 18.57 -22.71 12.02
N TRP A 183 19.80 -22.30 12.29
CA TRP A 183 20.09 -21.50 13.47
C TRP A 183 20.99 -20.34 13.09
N GLY A 184 20.89 -19.26 13.86
CA GLY A 184 21.65 -18.06 13.64
C GLY A 184 21.88 -17.33 14.94
N ILE A 185 22.61 -16.23 14.85
CA ILE A 185 22.81 -15.32 15.98
C ILE A 185 21.96 -14.07 15.82
N SER A 186 21.61 -13.48 16.95
CA SER A 186 20.96 -12.17 17.00
C SER A 186 21.82 -11.24 17.85
N SER A 187 22.18 -10.08 17.33
CA SER A 187 22.93 -9.08 18.09
C SER A 187 22.39 -7.67 17.88
N GLN A 188 22.50 -6.84 18.92
CA GLN A 188 22.39 -5.40 18.79
C GLN A 188 23.78 -4.90 18.38
N LEU A 189 24.02 -4.67 17.10
CA LEU A 189 25.37 -4.43 16.55
C LEU A 189 26.08 -3.29 17.29
N TYR A 190 25.35 -2.22 17.59
CA TYR A 190 25.87 -1.06 18.33
C TYR A 190 26.41 -1.40 19.73
N SER A 191 26.01 -2.52 20.35
CA SER A 191 26.48 -2.93 21.68
C SER A 191 27.69 -3.87 21.66
N VAL A 192 28.04 -4.42 20.49
CA VAL A 192 29.20 -5.30 20.33
C VAL A 192 30.46 -4.47 20.12
N ARG A 193 31.58 -4.86 20.71
CA ARG A 193 32.86 -4.15 20.57
C ARG A 193 33.96 -5.08 20.09
N ALA A 194 34.82 -4.56 19.24
CA ALA A 194 36.11 -5.14 18.90
C ALA A 194 37.25 -4.21 19.40
N ASN A 195 38.46 -4.75 19.56
CA ASN A 195 39.61 -4.00 20.10
C ASN A 195 39.95 -2.73 19.30
N ASP A 196 39.65 -2.72 18.01
CA ASP A 196 39.89 -1.64 17.06
C ASP A 196 38.61 -0.90 16.65
N SER A 197 37.48 -1.15 17.33
CA SER A 197 36.23 -0.42 17.13
C SER A 197 36.21 0.89 17.93
N TRP A 198 35.48 1.91 17.45
CA TRP A 198 35.35 3.20 18.13
C TRP A 198 34.27 3.19 19.22
N GLY A 199 34.29 2.15 20.07
CA GLY A 199 33.38 2.01 21.22
C GLY A 199 32.00 1.41 20.90
N MET A 200 31.73 1.05 19.65
CA MET A 200 30.51 0.38 19.19
C MET A 200 30.79 -0.49 17.96
N GLY A 201 29.87 -1.40 17.62
CA GLY A 201 30.03 -2.27 16.46
C GLY A 201 29.75 -1.54 15.16
N ASP A 202 30.63 -1.74 14.20
CA ASP A 202 30.55 -1.22 12.83
C ASP A 202 30.40 -2.37 11.81
N ALA A 203 30.37 -2.05 10.51
CA ALA A 203 30.28 -3.06 9.45
C ALA A 203 31.44 -4.08 9.46
N ARG A 204 32.62 -3.69 9.96
CA ARG A 204 33.80 -4.57 10.06
C ARG A 204 33.64 -5.53 11.23
N VAL A 205 33.11 -5.09 12.36
CA VAL A 205 32.72 -5.96 13.49
C VAL A 205 31.66 -6.97 13.03
N LEU A 206 30.64 -6.52 12.31
CA LEU A 206 29.61 -7.40 11.74
C LEU A 206 30.22 -8.48 10.82
N ALA A 207 31.11 -8.08 9.91
CA ALA A 207 31.78 -9.02 9.00
C ALA A 207 32.65 -10.04 9.76
N ALA A 208 33.33 -9.62 10.82
CA ALA A 208 34.13 -10.51 11.67
C ALA A 208 33.24 -11.52 12.41
N MET A 209 32.12 -11.07 13.01
CA MET A 209 31.15 -11.97 13.65
C MET A 209 30.59 -12.98 12.65
N ASN A 210 30.18 -12.54 11.46
CA ASN A 210 29.64 -13.44 10.44
C ASN A 210 30.64 -14.55 10.07
N ARG A 211 31.92 -14.22 9.90
CA ARG A 211 32.97 -15.23 9.63
C ARG A 211 33.12 -16.22 10.78
N THR A 212 33.18 -15.73 12.02
CA THR A 212 33.36 -16.59 13.20
C THR A 212 32.16 -17.53 13.43
N PHE A 213 30.93 -17.00 13.34
CA PHE A 213 29.74 -17.81 13.59
C PHE A 213 29.41 -18.75 12.42
N ALA A 214 29.74 -18.38 11.19
CA ALA A 214 29.65 -19.29 10.05
C ALA A 214 30.57 -20.52 10.20
N GLN A 215 31.74 -20.38 10.84
CA GLN A 215 32.66 -21.51 11.08
C GLN A 215 32.06 -22.59 12.01
N ILE A 216 31.14 -22.21 12.88
CA ILE A 216 30.42 -23.16 13.75
C ILE A 216 29.03 -23.52 13.21
N GLY A 217 28.71 -23.09 11.98
CA GLY A 217 27.52 -23.51 11.24
C GLY A 217 26.30 -22.59 11.39
N ALA A 218 26.47 -21.33 11.79
CA ALA A 218 25.36 -20.37 11.79
C ALA A 218 24.93 -20.04 10.35
N ASP A 219 23.64 -20.13 10.07
CA ASP A 219 23.06 -19.87 8.75
C ASP A 219 22.74 -18.38 8.53
N PHE A 220 22.49 -17.62 9.59
CA PHE A 220 22.15 -16.20 9.52
C PHE A 220 22.61 -15.39 10.74
N HIS A 221 22.68 -14.08 10.57
CA HIS A 221 22.92 -13.11 11.65
C HIS A 221 21.87 -12.00 11.58
N LEU A 222 20.96 -12.00 12.55
CA LEU A 222 19.97 -10.96 12.74
C LEU A 222 20.60 -9.78 13.50
N ILE A 223 20.42 -8.57 12.98
CA ILE A 223 20.89 -7.34 13.60
C ILE A 223 19.73 -6.35 13.79
N ASN A 224 19.96 -5.31 14.59
CA ASN A 224 19.07 -4.17 14.66
C ASN A 224 18.99 -3.42 13.32
N PRO A 225 17.93 -2.62 13.08
CA PRO A 225 17.87 -1.75 11.91
C PRO A 225 19.10 -0.83 11.84
N LEU A 226 19.65 -0.67 10.63
CA LEU A 226 20.79 0.20 10.33
C LEU A 226 20.35 1.49 9.61
N HIS A 227 19.11 1.88 9.79
CA HIS A 227 18.51 3.05 9.17
C HIS A 227 19.22 4.33 9.57
N ALA A 228 19.33 5.29 8.66
CA ALA A 228 19.98 6.55 8.94
C ALA A 228 19.23 7.36 10.02
N SER A 229 19.99 7.88 10.98
CA SER A 229 19.56 8.89 11.95
C SER A 229 19.88 10.30 11.44
N ALA A 230 19.56 11.34 12.22
CA ALA A 230 19.93 12.70 11.89
C ALA A 230 21.45 12.80 11.62
N PRO A 231 21.88 13.52 10.56
CA PRO A 231 23.31 13.63 10.19
C PRO A 231 24.11 14.56 11.12
N VAL A 232 23.52 14.97 12.26
CA VAL A 232 24.09 15.90 13.25
C VAL A 232 23.76 15.42 14.66
N VAL A 233 24.57 15.84 15.63
CA VAL A 233 24.33 15.55 17.05
C VAL A 233 23.23 16.44 17.65
N PRO A 234 22.45 15.94 18.63
CA PRO A 234 22.48 14.58 19.19
C PRO A 234 21.90 13.54 18.21
N ILE A 235 22.53 12.36 18.16
CA ILE A 235 22.07 11.24 17.34
C ILE A 235 21.03 10.46 18.14
N GLU A 236 19.89 10.16 17.51
CA GLU A 236 18.86 9.29 18.08
C GLU A 236 19.44 7.90 18.39
N ALA A 237 19.27 7.44 19.62
CA ALA A 237 19.81 6.17 20.10
C ALA A 237 18.94 4.98 19.68
N SER A 238 17.63 5.18 19.50
CA SER A 238 16.70 4.14 19.09
C SER A 238 16.82 3.86 17.59
N PRO A 239 17.21 2.64 17.16
CA PRO A 239 17.25 2.28 15.73
C PRO A 239 15.84 2.16 15.11
N TYR A 240 14.78 2.26 15.91
CA TYR A 240 13.39 2.17 15.49
C TYR A 240 12.71 3.54 15.30
N LEU A 241 13.43 4.64 15.55
CA LEU A 241 12.99 6.00 15.24
C LEU A 241 13.97 6.71 14.27
N PRO A 242 14.22 6.14 13.08
CA PRO A 242 15.15 6.75 12.13
C PRO A 242 14.52 7.95 11.40
N VAL A 243 15.36 8.77 10.76
CA VAL A 243 14.87 9.83 9.86
C VAL A 243 14.44 9.27 8.50
N THR A 244 14.91 8.08 8.12
CA THR A 244 14.54 7.39 6.89
C THR A 244 14.72 5.88 7.02
N ARG A 245 13.85 5.09 6.38
CA ARG A 245 14.00 3.62 6.29
C ARG A 245 14.74 3.17 5.01
N GLN A 246 15.12 4.10 4.13
CA GLN A 246 15.75 3.79 2.84
C GLN A 246 17.27 3.84 2.89
N PHE A 247 17.85 4.85 3.54
CA PHE A 247 19.30 5.01 3.62
C PHE A 247 19.87 4.44 4.93
N ILE A 248 21.16 4.10 4.91
CA ILE A 248 21.88 3.48 6.01
C ILE A 248 22.58 4.56 6.84
N SER A 249 22.70 4.35 8.16
CA SER A 249 23.52 5.21 9.03
C SER A 249 24.98 5.19 8.56
N PRO A 250 25.61 6.37 8.38
CA PRO A 250 27.01 6.46 7.98
C PRO A 250 27.97 5.91 9.04
#